data_AF-B4CU11-F1
#
_entry.id   AF-B4CU11-F1
#
_cell.length_a   1.000
_cell.length_b   1.000
_cell.length_c   1.000
_cell.angle_alpha   90.00
_cell.angle_beta   90.00
_cell.angle_gamma   90.00
#
_symmetry.space_group_name_H-M   'P 1'
#
loop_
_entity.id
_entity.type
_entity.pdbx_description
1 polymer ?
#
loop_
_entity_poly.entity_id
_entity_poly.type
_entity_poly.pdbx_seq_one_letter_code
_entity_poly.pdbx_strand_id
1 'polypeptide(L)'
;MSDELVPADPWSPLRAYTAARIALGRSGGSLPTRAQLDFRLAHARARDAVLAEFDAEALATKLRVLGEPVRVVDSAAPDRAEFLQHPNLGRRLAEASRATLAGSAETTPRCDLAIIVSDGLSTLAATTQTEPGARGAAPAPSRRWLEPSHR
;
A
#
# COMPACT_ATOMS: atom_id res chain seq x y z
N MET A 1 -2.52 31.57 -25.31
CA MET A 1 -3.24 32.66 -24.60
C MET A 1 -2.68 32.72 -23.20
N SER A 2 -2.01 33.82 -22.89
CA SER A 2 -0.87 33.91 -21.99
C SER A 2 -1.20 33.75 -20.51
N ASP A 3 -0.35 33.00 -19.82
CA ASP A 3 -0.27 32.78 -18.36
C ASP A 3 0.27 34.02 -17.62
N GLU A 4 -0.12 35.22 -18.08
CA GLU A 4 0.50 36.51 -17.70
C GLU A 4 -0.37 37.31 -16.70
N LEU A 5 -1.53 36.78 -16.30
CA LEU A 5 -2.54 37.49 -15.51
C LEU A 5 -2.57 37.14 -14.02
N VAL A 6 -1.72 36.21 -13.56
CA VAL A 6 -1.59 35.87 -12.13
C VAL A 6 -0.21 36.30 -11.64
N PRO A 7 -0.10 37.39 -10.87
CA PRO A 7 1.17 37.77 -10.24
C PRO A 7 1.76 36.59 -9.47
N ALA A 8 3.07 36.38 -9.59
CA ALA A 8 3.76 35.33 -8.86
C ALA A 8 3.50 35.49 -7.35
N ASP A 9 3.00 34.42 -6.73
CA ASP A 9 2.68 34.43 -5.30
C ASP A 9 3.99 34.62 -4.52
N PRO A 10 4.11 35.65 -3.64
CA PRO A 10 5.36 35.91 -2.90
C PRO A 10 5.76 34.73 -2.00
N TRP A 11 4.83 33.83 -1.69
CA TRP A 11 5.07 32.64 -0.88
C TRP A 11 5.43 31.42 -1.71
N SER A 12 5.56 31.55 -3.03
CA SER A 12 5.99 30.46 -3.93
C SER A 12 7.25 29.74 -3.46
N PRO A 13 8.29 30.39 -2.91
CA PRO A 13 9.47 29.70 -2.39
C PRO A 13 9.16 28.70 -1.25
N LEU A 14 8.09 28.94 -0.49
CA LEU A 14 7.70 28.06 0.62
C LEU A 14 7.21 26.68 0.15
N ARG A 15 6.79 26.57 -1.12
CA ARG A 15 6.36 25.29 -1.72
C ARG A 15 7.46 24.24 -1.70
N ALA A 16 8.73 24.62 -1.68
CA ALA A 16 9.84 23.67 -1.62
C ALA A 16 9.88 22.87 -0.30
N TYR A 17 9.25 23.38 0.76
CA TYR A 17 9.31 22.80 2.10
C TYR A 17 8.07 21.96 2.46
N THR A 18 7.11 21.80 1.54
CA THR A 18 5.91 21.01 1.80
C THR A 18 5.29 20.44 0.53
N ALA A 19 4.71 19.25 0.65
CA ALA A 19 3.87 18.68 -0.41
C ALA A 19 2.47 19.33 -0.47
N ALA A 20 2.10 20.13 0.54
CA ALA A 20 0.82 20.83 0.57
C ALA A 20 0.73 21.85 -0.57
N ARG A 21 -0.48 22.00 -1.12
CA ARG A 21 -0.76 22.90 -2.25
C ARG A 21 -0.93 24.35 -1.77
N ILE A 22 0.15 24.96 -1.31
CA ILE A 22 0.20 26.37 -0.87
C ILE A 22 0.68 27.28 -2.00
N ALA A 23 0.52 28.60 -1.81
CA ALA A 23 0.99 29.63 -2.73
C ALA A 23 0.54 29.42 -4.19
N LEU A 24 -0.74 29.06 -4.38
CA LEU A 24 -1.32 28.76 -5.69
C LEU A 24 -1.77 30.02 -6.45
N GLY A 25 -1.66 31.20 -5.84
CA GLY A 25 -2.28 32.42 -6.32
C GLY A 25 -3.81 32.38 -6.23
N ARG A 26 -4.46 33.37 -6.86
CA ARG A 26 -5.92 33.54 -6.88
C ARG A 26 -6.38 34.24 -8.15
N SER A 27 -7.62 33.96 -8.55
CA SER A 27 -8.38 34.73 -9.55
C SER A 27 -9.63 35.26 -8.87
N GLY A 28 -9.63 36.56 -8.52
CA GLY A 28 -10.65 37.14 -7.64
C GLY A 28 -10.65 36.48 -6.25
N GLY A 29 -11.79 35.89 -5.89
CA GLY A 29 -11.98 35.10 -4.66
C GLY A 29 -11.81 33.58 -4.83
N SER A 30 -11.35 33.12 -6.00
CA SER A 30 -11.30 31.70 -6.39
C SER A 30 -9.89 31.25 -6.76
N LEU A 31 -9.70 29.93 -6.94
CA LEU A 31 -8.46 29.36 -7.47
C LEU A 31 -8.25 29.76 -8.94
N PRO A 32 -6.99 29.95 -9.38
CA PRO A 32 -6.69 30.03 -10.81
C PRO A 32 -7.07 28.73 -11.53
N THR A 33 -7.48 28.85 -12.80
CA THR A 33 -7.92 27.70 -13.62
C THR A 33 -6.91 26.56 -13.63
N ARG A 34 -5.62 26.87 -13.74
CA ARG A 34 -4.55 25.86 -13.74
C ARG A 34 -4.54 25.04 -12.45
N ALA A 35 -4.58 25.70 -11.28
CA ALA A 35 -4.61 25.03 -9.99
C ALA A 35 -5.86 24.13 -9.83
N GLN A 36 -7.00 24.59 -10.36
CA GLN A 36 -8.23 23.80 -10.39
C GLN A 36 -8.13 22.56 -11.28
N LEU A 37 -7.53 22.69 -12.47
CA LEU A 37 -7.30 21.56 -13.38
C LEU A 37 -6.31 20.55 -12.78
N ASP A 38 -5.21 21.02 -12.19
CA ASP A 38 -4.23 20.17 -11.50
C ASP A 38 -4.84 19.42 -10.31
N PHE A 39 -5.83 20.02 -9.63
CA PHE A 39 -6.60 19.34 -8.59
C PHE A 39 -7.51 18.25 -9.16
N ARG A 40 -8.27 18.56 -10.20
CA ARG A 40 -9.15 17.57 -10.85
C ARG A 40 -8.39 16.39 -11.42
N LEU A 41 -7.24 16.64 -12.05
CA LEU A 41 -6.38 15.57 -12.56
C LEU A 41 -5.86 14.68 -11.43
N ALA A 42 -5.38 15.26 -10.33
CA ALA A 42 -4.92 14.49 -9.19
C ALA A 42 -6.06 13.69 -8.53
N HIS A 43 -7.26 14.25 -8.48
CA HIS A 43 -8.43 13.54 -7.96
C HIS A 43 -8.81 12.34 -8.85
N ALA A 44 -8.79 12.51 -10.18
CA ALA A 44 -9.02 11.41 -11.12
C ALA A 44 -8.01 10.28 -10.90
N ARG A 45 -6.71 10.62 -10.87
CA ARG A 45 -5.63 9.65 -10.59
C ARG A 45 -5.80 8.94 -9.24
N ALA A 46 -6.25 9.66 -8.21
CA ALA A 46 -6.49 9.07 -6.90
C ALA A 46 -7.65 8.06 -6.93
N ARG A 47 -8.71 8.34 -7.69
CA ARG A 47 -9.82 7.38 -7.89
C ARG A 47 -9.36 6.14 -8.63
N ASP A 48 -8.57 6.29 -9.69
CA ASP A 48 -8.01 5.17 -10.44
C ASP A 48 -7.11 4.29 -9.55
N ALA A 49 -6.29 4.91 -8.70
CA ALA A 49 -5.43 4.18 -7.76
C ALA A 49 -6.22 3.36 -6.73
N VAL A 50 -7.39 3.82 -6.29
CA VAL A 50 -8.28 3.07 -5.39
C VAL A 50 -8.89 1.83 -6.06
N LEU A 51 -8.99 1.82 -7.39
CA LEU A 51 -9.51 0.69 -8.17
C LEU A 51 -8.42 -0.18 -8.78
N ALA A 52 -7.14 0.14 -8.57
CA ALA A 52 -6.02 -0.60 -9.13
C ALA A 52 -5.96 -2.04 -8.60
N GLU A 53 -5.84 -3.00 -9.52
CA GLU A 53 -5.75 -4.43 -9.24
C GLU A 53 -4.42 -4.82 -8.60
N PHE A 54 -4.47 -5.71 -7.60
CA PHE A 54 -3.30 -6.23 -6.91
C PHE A 54 -2.85 -7.58 -7.46
N ASP A 55 -1.68 -7.61 -8.08
CA ASP A 55 -1.04 -8.84 -8.52
C ASP A 55 -0.22 -9.46 -7.39
N ALA A 56 -0.90 -10.24 -6.55
CA ALA A 56 -0.29 -10.93 -5.41
C ALA A 56 0.77 -11.96 -5.83
N GLU A 57 0.61 -12.62 -6.98
CA GLU A 57 1.56 -13.63 -7.46
C GLU A 57 2.86 -13.02 -7.99
N ALA A 58 2.76 -11.89 -8.70
CA ALA A 58 3.96 -11.13 -9.09
C ALA A 58 4.74 -10.64 -7.86
N LEU A 59 4.03 -10.16 -6.82
CA LEU A 59 4.69 -9.78 -5.58
C LEU A 59 5.31 -10.99 -4.87
N ALA A 60 4.58 -12.10 -4.77
CA ALA A 60 5.08 -13.32 -4.16
C ALA A 60 6.36 -13.82 -4.85
N THR A 61 6.40 -13.75 -6.18
CA THR A 61 7.59 -14.10 -6.98
C THR A 61 8.80 -13.26 -6.61
N LYS A 62 8.63 -11.94 -6.43
CA LYS A 62 9.72 -11.05 -5.97
C LYS A 62 10.19 -11.39 -4.56
N LEU A 63 9.29 -11.83 -3.69
CA LEU A 63 9.62 -12.17 -2.29
C LEU A 63 10.28 -13.53 -2.14
N ARG A 64 10.05 -14.48 -3.04
CA ARG A 64 10.69 -15.81 -3.02
C ARG A 64 12.23 -15.72 -3.08
N VAL A 65 12.80 -14.64 -3.61
CA VAL A 65 14.26 -14.35 -3.57
C VAL A 65 14.82 -14.30 -2.14
N LEU A 66 13.99 -14.02 -1.14
CA LEU A 66 14.41 -14.01 0.26
C LEU A 66 14.68 -15.41 0.82
N GLY A 67 14.33 -16.48 0.08
CA GLY A 67 14.54 -17.87 0.50
C GLY A 67 13.51 -18.39 1.52
N GLU A 68 12.57 -17.55 1.93
CA GLU A 68 11.50 -17.91 2.88
C GLU A 68 10.24 -18.43 2.17
N PRO A 69 9.43 -19.28 2.83
CA PRO A 69 8.16 -19.73 2.29
C PRO A 69 7.17 -18.57 2.09
N VAL A 70 6.78 -18.32 0.83
CA VAL A 70 5.77 -17.31 0.48
C VAL A 70 4.49 -17.99 0.03
N ARG A 71 3.36 -17.60 0.63
CA ARG A 71 2.03 -18.14 0.32
C ARG A 71 1.08 -17.00 -0.01
N VAL A 72 0.41 -17.12 -1.16
CA VAL A 72 -0.68 -16.21 -1.55
C VAL A 72 -1.98 -16.78 -1.00
N VAL A 73 -2.76 -15.92 -0.35
CA VAL A 73 -4.05 -16.25 0.24
C VAL A 73 -5.01 -15.09 0.04
N ASP A 74 -6.29 -15.41 0.01
CA ASP A 74 -7.38 -14.48 -0.22
C ASP A 74 -8.14 -14.18 1.07
N SER A 75 -8.62 -12.94 1.17
CA SER A 75 -9.63 -12.58 2.16
C SER A 75 -10.99 -13.18 1.80
N ALA A 76 -11.95 -13.12 2.72
CA ALA A 76 -13.33 -13.53 2.44
C ALA A 76 -14.06 -12.53 1.53
N ALA A 77 -13.48 -11.37 1.22
CA ALA A 77 -13.98 -10.48 0.19
C ALA A 77 -13.49 -10.99 -1.18
N PRO A 78 -14.39 -11.40 -2.10
CA PRO A 78 -14.04 -11.97 -3.40
C PRO A 78 -13.51 -10.93 -4.39
N ASP A 79 -13.81 -9.65 -4.18
CA ASP A 79 -13.37 -8.57 -5.03
C ASP A 79 -13.21 -7.24 -4.26
N ARG A 80 -12.67 -6.24 -4.96
CA ARG A 80 -12.40 -4.91 -4.42
C ARG A 80 -13.68 -4.16 -4.02
N ALA A 81 -14.78 -4.35 -4.74
CA ALA A 81 -16.03 -3.66 -4.45
C ALA A 81 -16.65 -4.18 -3.14
N GLU A 82 -16.63 -5.49 -2.93
CA GLU A 82 -17.07 -6.12 -1.69
C GLU A 82 -16.14 -5.76 -0.53
N PHE A 83 -14.82 -5.73 -0.75
CA PHE A 83 -13.85 -5.30 0.27
C PHE A 83 -14.12 -3.88 0.78
N LEU A 84 -14.45 -2.94 -0.11
CA LEU A 84 -14.74 -1.54 0.24
C LEU A 84 -16.09 -1.37 0.97
N GLN A 85 -17.08 -2.18 0.65
CA GLN A 85 -18.43 -2.09 1.26
C GLN A 85 -18.56 -2.91 2.55
N HIS A 86 -17.82 -4.02 2.65
CA HIS A 86 -17.92 -5.00 3.73
C HIS A 86 -16.54 -5.26 4.37
N PRO A 87 -16.00 -4.29 5.14
CA PRO A 87 -14.66 -4.39 5.72
C PRO A 87 -14.50 -5.57 6.70
N ASN A 88 -15.61 -6.14 7.18
CA ASN A 88 -15.59 -7.37 7.96
C ASN A 88 -15.09 -8.59 7.16
N LEU A 89 -15.38 -8.66 5.87
CA LEU A 89 -14.92 -9.75 5.00
C LEU A 89 -13.42 -9.64 4.71
N GLY A 90 -12.91 -8.41 4.52
CA GLY A 90 -11.47 -8.16 4.37
C GLY A 90 -10.63 -8.52 5.60
N ARG A 91 -11.23 -8.63 6.79
CA ARG A 91 -10.58 -9.06 8.04
C ARG A 91 -10.63 -10.57 8.29
N ARG A 92 -11.22 -11.34 7.37
CA ARG A 92 -11.35 -12.80 7.46
C ARG A 92 -10.70 -13.42 6.23
N LEU A 93 -10.09 -14.59 6.38
CA LEU A 93 -9.60 -15.36 5.23
C LEU A 93 -10.77 -16.07 4.54
N ALA A 94 -10.68 -16.23 3.22
CA ALA A 94 -11.55 -17.14 2.48
C ALA A 94 -11.38 -18.57 3.00
N GLU A 95 -12.46 -19.37 2.96
CA GLU A 95 -12.43 -20.73 3.52
C GLU A 95 -11.38 -21.62 2.84
N ALA A 96 -11.22 -21.51 1.51
CA ALA A 96 -10.18 -22.22 0.76
C ALA A 96 -8.76 -21.82 1.19
N SER A 97 -8.55 -20.54 1.47
CA SER A 97 -7.27 -20.02 1.97
C SER A 97 -6.97 -20.51 3.40
N ARG A 98 -7.99 -20.59 4.27
CA ARG A 98 -7.85 -21.18 5.61
C ARG A 98 -7.46 -22.65 5.54
N ALA A 99 -8.13 -23.43 4.69
CA ALA A 99 -7.82 -24.84 4.49
C ALA A 99 -6.39 -25.04 3.95
N THR A 100 -5.96 -24.20 3.01
CA THR A 100 -4.60 -24.23 2.44
C THR A 100 -3.54 -23.98 3.51
N LEU A 101 -3.73 -22.96 4.36
CA LEU A 101 -2.80 -22.68 5.45
C LEU A 101 -2.76 -23.81 6.48
N ALA A 102 -3.93 -24.33 6.88
CA ALA A 102 -4.03 -25.43 7.83
C ALA A 102 -3.34 -26.71 7.31
N GLY A 103 -3.56 -27.09 6.06
CA GLY A 103 -2.90 -28.25 5.44
C GLY A 103 -1.38 -28.09 5.31
N SER A 104 -0.90 -26.85 5.19
CA SER A 104 0.55 -26.57 5.16
C SER A 104 1.21 -26.54 6.55
N ALA A 105 0.44 -26.52 7.63
CA ALA A 105 0.96 -26.40 8.99
C ALA A 105 1.84 -27.61 9.39
N GLU A 106 1.54 -28.79 8.84
CA GLU A 106 2.30 -30.01 9.12
C GLU A 106 3.69 -30.04 8.47
N THR A 107 3.85 -29.34 7.35
CA THR A 107 5.10 -29.30 6.55
C THR A 107 5.90 -28.01 6.78
N THR A 108 5.30 -27.01 7.43
CA THR A 108 5.95 -25.74 7.71
C THR A 108 6.64 -25.80 9.07
N PRO A 109 7.94 -25.52 9.16
CA PRO A 109 8.62 -25.39 10.43
C PRO A 109 7.92 -24.36 11.32
N ARG A 110 7.96 -24.57 12.64
CA ARG A 110 7.46 -23.60 13.60
C ARG A 110 8.17 -22.26 13.38
N CYS A 111 7.40 -21.20 13.11
CA CYS A 111 7.92 -19.85 12.93
C CYS A 111 7.68 -19.01 14.19
N ASP A 112 8.69 -18.24 14.57
CA ASP A 112 8.58 -17.25 15.67
C ASP A 112 8.06 -15.89 15.16
N LEU A 113 8.12 -15.66 13.85
CA LEU A 113 7.66 -14.46 13.15
C LEU A 113 6.93 -14.84 11.86
N ALA A 114 5.77 -14.23 11.63
CA ALA A 114 5.06 -14.28 10.36
C ALA A 114 4.83 -12.84 9.86
N ILE A 115 5.16 -12.58 8.60
CA ILE A 115 4.95 -11.29 7.93
C ILE A 115 3.78 -11.46 6.97
N ILE A 116 2.75 -10.63 7.14
CA ILE A 116 1.58 -10.59 6.27
C ILE A 116 1.65 -9.33 5.44
N VAL A 117 1.47 -9.46 4.13
CA VAL A 117 1.43 -8.36 3.18
C VAL A 117 0.07 -8.40 2.49
N SER A 118 -0.61 -7.25 2.45
CA SER A 118 -1.86 -7.07 1.70
C SER A 118 -1.83 -5.74 0.95
N ASP A 119 -2.65 -5.64 -0.10
CA ASP A 119 -2.89 -4.39 -0.83
C ASP A 119 -3.66 -3.35 0.01
N GLY A 120 -4.62 -3.82 0.81
CA GLY A 120 -5.48 -2.97 1.62
C GLY A 120 -6.18 -1.92 0.77
N LEU A 121 -5.98 -0.64 1.09
CA LEU A 121 -6.55 0.48 0.33
C LEU A 121 -5.57 1.08 -0.70
N SER A 122 -4.33 0.57 -0.77
CA SER A 122 -3.32 1.08 -1.70
C SER A 122 -2.45 -0.05 -2.25
N THR A 123 -2.90 -0.60 -3.36
CA THR A 123 -2.15 -1.56 -4.17
C THR A 123 -0.75 -1.05 -4.52
N LEU A 124 -0.62 0.24 -4.85
CA LEU A 124 0.66 0.85 -5.18
C LEU A 124 1.63 0.83 -3.99
N ALA A 125 1.14 1.11 -2.78
CA ALA A 125 1.96 1.07 -1.58
C ALA A 125 2.48 -0.35 -1.31
N ALA A 126 1.61 -1.35 -1.39
CA ALA A 126 1.98 -2.75 -1.21
C ALA A 126 3.03 -3.18 -2.25
N THR A 127 2.80 -2.92 -3.53
CA THR A 127 3.73 -3.36 -4.58
C THR A 127 5.08 -2.64 -4.55
N THR A 128 5.11 -1.37 -4.13
CA THR A 128 6.35 -0.55 -4.15
C THR A 128 7.19 -0.73 -2.89
N GLN A 129 6.56 -0.89 -1.72
CA GLN A 129 7.27 -0.83 -0.43
C GLN A 129 7.58 -2.20 0.18
N THR A 130 6.89 -3.26 -0.26
CA THR A 130 7.01 -4.56 0.39
C THR A 130 8.40 -5.16 0.25
N GLU A 131 9.01 -5.14 -0.94
CA GLU A 131 10.36 -5.71 -1.11
C GLU A 131 11.42 -4.99 -0.25
N PRO A 132 11.53 -3.65 -0.27
CA PRO A 132 12.42 -2.93 0.65
C PRO A 132 12.14 -3.22 2.12
N GLY A 133 10.87 -3.24 2.53
CA GLY A 133 10.46 -3.51 3.90
C GLY A 133 10.80 -4.93 4.38
N ALA A 134 10.53 -5.93 3.53
CA ALA A 134 10.80 -7.34 3.85
C ALA A 134 12.31 -7.61 4.01
N ARG A 135 13.16 -6.98 3.19
CA ARG A 135 14.62 -7.06 3.36
C ARG A 135 15.10 -6.46 4.67
N GLY A 136 14.50 -5.35 5.12
CA GLY A 136 14.84 -4.73 6.39
C GLY A 136 14.34 -5.50 7.62
N ALA A 137 13.25 -6.26 7.48
CA ALA A 137 12.65 -7.05 8.55
C ALA A 137 13.25 -8.46 8.69
N ALA A 138 13.94 -8.96 7.65
CA ALA A 138 14.63 -10.25 7.71
C ALA A 138 15.64 -10.26 8.87
N PRO A 139 15.54 -11.22 9.82
CA PRO A 139 16.43 -11.23 10.96
C PRO A 139 17.89 -11.44 10.52
N ALA A 140 18.82 -10.72 11.15
CA ALA A 140 20.23 -11.07 11.06
C ALA A 140 20.41 -12.54 11.53
N PRO A 141 21.27 -13.33 10.87
CA PRO A 141 21.30 -14.81 10.98
C PRO A 141 21.64 -15.41 12.36
N SER A 142 21.68 -14.63 13.44
CA SER A 142 22.09 -15.09 14.78
C SER A 142 21.14 -14.75 15.94
N ARG A 143 20.00 -14.08 15.72
CA ARG A 143 19.05 -13.78 16.81
C ARG A 143 17.86 -14.73 16.79
N ARG A 144 17.98 -15.81 17.58
CA ARG A 144 16.86 -16.64 18.00
C ARG A 144 15.95 -15.77 18.86
N TRP A 145 14.83 -15.30 18.31
CA TRP A 145 13.88 -14.45 18.99
C TRP A 145 13.10 -15.31 20.01
N LEU A 146 13.66 -15.40 21.22
CA LEU A 146 13.07 -15.99 22.43
C LEU A 146 13.07 -17.53 22.46
N GLU A 147 13.98 -18.11 23.25
CA GLU A 147 13.70 -19.43 23.83
C GLU A 147 12.52 -19.29 24.80
N PRO A 148 11.49 -20.15 24.72
CA PRO A 148 10.43 -20.15 25.71
C PRO A 148 11.03 -20.59 27.06
N SER A 149 11.01 -19.69 28.05
CA SER A 149 11.27 -20.07 29.43
C SER A 149 10.16 -21.04 29.87
N HIS A 150 10.46 -22.33 29.87
CA HIS A 150 9.62 -23.32 30.52
C HIS A 150 9.38 -22.91 31.99
N ARG A 151 8.13 -22.66 32.34
CA ARG A 151 7.56 -22.88 33.68
C ARG A 151 6.21 -23.55 33.51
#